data_AF-A0A7M1Q8Z3-F1
#
_entry.id   AF-A0A7M1Q8Z3-F1
#
_cell.length_a   1.000
_cell.length_b   1.000
_cell.length_c   1.000
_cell.angle_alpha   90.00
_cell.angle_beta   90.00
_cell.angle_gamma   90.00
#
_symmetry.space_group_name_H-M   'P 1'
#
loop_
_entity.id
_entity.type
_entity.pdbx_description
1 polymer ?
#
loop_
_entity_poly.entity_id
_entity_poly.type
_entity_poly.pdbx_seq_one_letter_code
_entity_poly.pdbx_strand_id
1 'polypeptide(L)' 'MDDDLTDHQIEILSFAMQHGGVLAAPFGHLGEDSKVAEMEEHVARLAADGLVSVRRDEEGELERIEVTSKGYAALGVR' A
#
# COMPACT_ATOMS: atom_id res chain seq x y z
N MET A 1 -4.71 -11.22 -16.50
CA MET A 1 -3.39 -11.55 -15.94
C MET A 1 -3.64 -11.59 -14.45
N ASP A 2 -3.50 -12.76 -13.83
CA ASP A 2 -3.31 -12.85 -12.39
C ASP A 2 -1.90 -12.31 -12.17
N ASP A 3 -1.77 -10.98 -12.06
CA ASP A 3 -0.51 -10.36 -11.66
C ASP A 3 -0.35 -10.66 -10.17
N ASP A 4 0.41 -11.71 -9.88
CA ASP A 4 0.84 -12.03 -8.52
C ASP A 4 1.48 -10.78 -7.90
N LEU A 5 1.07 -10.46 -6.68
CA LEU A 5 1.62 -9.33 -5.93
C LEU A 5 3.13 -9.55 -5.73
N THR A 6 3.91 -8.49 -5.94
CA THR A 6 5.34 -8.50 -5.60
C THR A 6 5.53 -8.57 -4.09
N ASP A 7 6.68 -9.05 -3.62
CA ASP A 7 7.01 -9.12 -2.19
C ASP A 7 6.83 -7.76 -1.50
N HIS A 8 7.26 -6.67 -2.13
CA HIS A 8 7.11 -5.31 -1.60
C HIS A 8 5.65 -4.87 -1.50
N GLN A 9 4.81 -5.23 -2.47
CA GLN A 9 3.37 -4.95 -2.42
C GLN A 9 2.69 -5.74 -1.31
N ILE A 10 3.10 -7.00 -1.10
CA ILE A 10 2.64 -7.83 0.02
C ILE A 10 3.07 -7.20 1.35
N GLU A 11 4.30 -6.72 1.46
CA GLU A 11 4.79 -6.02 2.66
C GLU A 11 4.00 -4.76 2.95
N ILE A 12 3.75 -3.89 1.95
CA ILE A 12 2.95 -2.67 2.12
C ILE A 12 1.54 -3.01 2.62
N LEU A 13 0.88 -3.97 1.99
CA LEU A 13 -0.47 -4.37 2.39
C LEU A 13 -0.47 -5.03 3.78
N SER A 14 0.51 -5.89 4.07
CA SER A 14 0.65 -6.55 5.38
C SER A 14 0.90 -5.54 6.49
N PHE A 15 1.72 -4.52 6.23
CA PHE A 15 1.98 -3.44 7.17
C PHE A 15 0.70 -2.62 7.40
N ALA A 16 -0.02 -2.26 6.33
CA ALA A 16 -1.32 -1.60 6.46
C ALA A 16 -2.31 -2.40 7.30
N MET A 17 -2.36 -3.72 7.10
CA MET A 17 -3.22 -4.61 7.88
C MET A 17 -2.87 -4.65 9.37
N GLN A 18 -1.59 -4.63 9.74
CA GLN A 18 -1.16 -4.53 11.15
C GLN A 18 -1.65 -3.24 11.82
N HIS A 19 -1.88 -2.19 11.02
CA HIS A 19 -2.41 -0.91 11.46
C HIS A 19 -3.93 -0.76 11.21
N GLY A 20 -4.66 -1.87 11.08
CA GLY A 20 -6.11 -1.87 10.91
C GLY A 20 -6.59 -1.58 9.48
N GLY A 21 -5.75 -1.86 8.49
CA GLY A 21 -6.01 -1.59 7.07
C GLY A 21 -5.66 -0.19 6.62
N VAL A 22 -5.05 0.63 7.47
CA VAL A 22 -4.77 2.03 7.18
C VAL A 22 -3.32 2.33 7.52
N LEU A 23 -2.62 2.96 6.59
CA LEU A 23 -1.34 3.63 6.85
C LEU A 23 -1.51 5.12 6.66
N ALA A 24 -1.00 5.90 7.60
CA ALA A 24 -0.94 7.35 7.51
C ALA A 24 0.51 7.79 7.45
N ALA A 25 0.78 8.85 6.70
CA ALA A 25 2.10 9.46 6.65
C ALA A 25 2.51 9.98 8.04
N PRO A 26 3.81 9.91 8.39
CA PRO A 26 4.88 9.27 7.62
C PRO A 26 4.77 7.73 7.70
N PHE A 27 4.89 7.06 6.55
CA PHE A 27 4.65 5.60 6.41
C PHE A 27 5.69 4.70 7.12
N GLY A 28 6.59 5.27 7.91
CA GLY A 28 7.69 4.56 8.58
C GLY A 28 8.75 4.02 7.62
N HIS A 29 9.91 3.63 8.15
CA HIS A 29 10.90 2.88 7.38
C HIS A 29 10.38 1.46 7.15
N LEU A 30 9.72 1.23 6.02
CA LEU A 30 9.45 -0.11 5.48
C LEU A 30 10.81 -0.75 5.11
N GLY A 31 11.54 -1.25 6.10
CA GLY A 31 12.90 -1.80 5.93
C GLY A 31 14.00 -0.76 5.67
N GLU A 32 15.25 -1.14 5.94
CA GLU A 32 16.46 -0.30 5.74
C GLU A 32 16.70 0.13 4.29
N ASP A 33 15.96 -0.43 3.32
CA ASP A 33 16.08 -0.15 1.88
C ASP A 33 14.93 0.67 1.29
N SER A 34 14.01 1.20 2.10
CA SER A 34 12.86 1.98 1.62
C SER A 34 13.28 3.30 0.95
N LYS A 35 13.59 3.24 -0.34
CA LYS A 35 13.58 4.41 -1.21
C LYS A 35 12.13 4.79 -1.42
N VAL A 36 11.74 5.94 -0.89
CA VAL A 36 10.39 6.54 -1.00
C VAL A 36 9.83 6.48 -2.45
N ALA A 37 10.69 6.59 -3.46
CA ALA A 37 10.31 6.48 -4.88
C ALA A 37 9.76 5.10 -5.28
N GLU A 38 10.29 4.00 -4.73
CA GLU A 38 9.81 2.64 -5.03
C GLU A 38 8.45 2.41 -4.35
N MET A 39 8.25 2.96 -3.15
CA MET A 39 6.96 2.90 -2.46
C MET A 39 5.84 3.59 -3.23
N GLU A 40 6.08 4.80 -3.78
CA GLU A 40 5.07 5.49 -4.59
C GLU A 40 4.63 4.67 -5.81
N GLU A 41 5.57 4.03 -6.51
CA GLU A 41 5.27 3.18 -7.66
C GLU A 41 4.44 1.96 -7.26
N HIS A 42 4.83 1.26 -6.18
CA HIS A 42 4.08 0.11 -5.68
C HIS A 42 2.67 0.49 -5.22
N VAL A 43 2.52 1.61 -4.51
CA VAL A 43 1.22 2.14 -4.07
C VAL A 43 0.36 2.55 -5.26
N ALA A 44 0.93 3.19 -6.27
CA ALA A 44 0.21 3.54 -7.50
C ALA A 44 -0.30 2.30 -8.23
N ARG A 45 0.50 1.23 -8.31
CA ARG A 45 0.08 -0.04 -8.92
C ARG A 45 -1.01 -0.73 -8.11
N LEU A 46 -0.87 -0.81 -6.78
CA LEU A 46 -1.91 -1.33 -5.89
C LEU A 46 -3.23 -0.54 -6.01
N ALA A 47 -3.15 0.78 -6.18
CA ALA A 47 -4.30 1.64 -6.37
C ALA A 47 -4.95 1.43 -7.74
N ALA A 48 -4.15 1.29 -8.81
CA ALA A 48 -4.62 0.96 -10.14
C ALA A 48 -5.35 -0.40 -10.17
N ASP A 49 -4.87 -1.36 -9.38
CA ASP A 49 -5.51 -2.66 -9.20
C ASP A 49 -6.71 -2.62 -8.24
N GLY A 50 -7.01 -1.46 -7.64
CA GLY A 50 -8.14 -1.26 -6.72
C GLY A 50 -7.97 -1.95 -5.36
N LEU A 51 -6.73 -2.35 -5.02
CA LEU A 51 -6.41 -3.03 -3.77
C LEU A 51 -6.25 -2.05 -2.60
N VAL A 52 -5.88 -0.80 -2.90
CA VAL A 52 -5.82 0.29 -1.93
C VAL A 52 -6.51 1.54 -2.46
N SER A 53 -6.99 2.38 -1.54
CA SER A 53 -7.32 3.78 -1.79
C SER A 53 -6.18 4.66 -1.30
N VAL A 54 -5.88 5.73 -2.04
CA VAL A 54 -4.78 6.65 -1.74
C VAL A 54 -5.34 8.04 -1.54
N ARG A 55 -4.90 8.69 -0.47
CA ARG A 55 -5.12 10.11 -0.22
C ARG A 55 -3.77 10.83 -0.27
N ARG A 56 -3.74 11.93 -1.01
CA ARG A 56 -2.60 12.83 -1.14
C ARG A 56 -2.93 14.18 -0.49
N ASP A 57 -1.92 14.89 -0.02
CA ASP A 57 -2.07 16.24 0.53
C ASP A 57 -2.18 17.31 -0.57
N GLU A 58 -2.17 18.58 -0.16
CA GLU A 58 -2.27 19.74 -1.08
C GLU A 58 -1.03 19.91 -1.97
N GLU A 59 0.11 19.34 -1.57
CA GLU A 59 1.38 19.36 -2.32
C GLU A 59 1.51 18.15 -3.26
N GLY A 60 0.59 17.18 -3.14
CA GLY A 60 0.54 15.97 -3.94
C GLY A 60 1.30 14.80 -3.33
N GLU A 61 1.80 14.93 -2.10
CA GLU A 61 2.52 13.87 -1.40
C GLU A 61 1.55 12.85 -0.80
N LEU A 62 1.99 11.60 -0.65
CA LEU A 62 1.18 10.55 -0.03
C LEU A 62 0.87 10.89 1.43
N GLU A 63 -0.42 11.03 1.77
CA GLU A 63 -0.89 11.32 3.12
C GLU A 63 -1.45 10.05 3.80
N ARG A 64 -2.15 9.21 3.04
CA ARG A 64 -2.81 8.02 3.58
C ARG A 64 -3.01 6.93 2.53
N ILE A 65 -2.89 5.68 2.95
CA ILE A 65 -3.21 4.48 2.17
C ILE A 65 -4.21 3.66 2.98
N GLU A 66 -5.28 3.20 2.34
CA GLU A 66 -6.31 2.37 2.97
C GLU A 66 -6.56 1.12 2.13
N VAL A 67 -6.46 -0.05 2.75
CA VAL A 67 -6.71 -1.33 2.10
C VAL A 67 -8.20 -1.47 1.82
N THR A 68 -8.56 -1.74 0.57
CA THR A 68 -9.96 -1.96 0.19
C THR A 68 -10.39 -3.38 0.53
N SER A 69 -11.69 -3.66 0.48
CA SER A 69 -12.19 -5.03 0.59
C SER A 69 -11.55 -5.98 -0.43
N LYS A 70 -11.17 -5.49 -1.61
CA LYS A 70 -10.45 -6.26 -2.62
C LYS A 70 -9.01 -6.56 -2.18
N GLY A 71 -8.33 -5.58 -1.57
CA GLY A 71 -6.99 -5.77 -0.99
C GLY A 71 -6.96 -6.83 0.12
N TYR A 72 -7.95 -6.83 1.02
CA TYR A 72 -8.09 -7.87 2.04
C TYR A 72 -8.26 -9.26 1.44
N ALA A 73 -9.13 -9.38 0.42
CA ALA A 73 -9.38 -10.64 -0.27
C ALA A 73 -8.14 -11.15 -1.02
N ALA A 74 -7.35 -10.25 -1.62
CA ALA A 74 -6.12 -10.58 -2.34
C ALA A 74 -5.04 -11.20 -1.44
N LEU A 75 -5.03 -10.85 -0.14
CA LEU A 75 -4.13 -11.43 0.85
C LEU A 75 -4.67 -12.69 1.53
N GLY A 76 -5.83 -13.20 1.11
CA GLY A 76 -6.45 -14.39 1.69
C GLY A 76 -7.03 -14.18 3.09
N VAL A 77 -7.19 -12.94 3.54
CA VAL A 77 -7.85 -12.62 4.82
C VAL A 77 -9.35 -12.61 4.58
N ARG A 78 -10.05 -13.56 5.19
CA ARG A 78 -11.50 -13.82 5.03
C ARG A 78 -12.24 -13.58 6.33
#